data_AF-I1PQI3-F1
#
_entry.id   AF-I1PQI3-F1
#
_cell.length_a   1.000
_cell.length_b   1.000
_cell.length_c   1.000
_cell.angle_alpha   90.00
_cell.angle_beta   90.00
_cell.angle_gamma   90.00
#
_symmetry.space_group_name_H-M   'P 1'
#
loop_
_entity.id
_entity.type
_entity.pdbx_description
1 polymer ?
#
loop_
_entity_poly.entity_id
_entity_poly.type
_entity_poly.pdbx_seq_one_letter_code
_entity_poly.pdbx_strand_id
1 'polypeptide(L)'
;MDAKRTPPPPPNPNPSVIGSGAAADGGGFGRGEAAAATKHMLAFHFLRALSRIHRATPVTRRTRTIRRAAYSSMARAASPRRAWSRALLGQARARRSRTLMRRAAVLVRRRVIAAPAPSPASAAAAAARGVRIIAAGETSAAARAVPPPPRQQGEPPRADALRRLVPGGAGMEYSSLLEETADYLRSLRAQVQLMQGLVDLFSYQ
;
A
#
# COMPACT_ATOMS: atom_id res chain seq x y z
N MET A 1 27.43 6.38 88.13
CA MET A 1 26.07 6.91 87.94
C MET A 1 26.03 7.58 86.58
N ASP A 2 24.81 7.78 86.06
CA ASP A 2 24.46 8.62 84.91
C ASP A 2 24.24 7.96 83.53
N ALA A 3 22.94 7.64 83.36
CA ALA A 3 22.08 8.15 82.29
C ALA A 3 22.19 7.55 80.89
N LYS A 4 21.42 6.46 80.76
CA LYS A 4 20.61 6.05 79.60
C LYS A 4 20.24 7.24 78.67
N ARG A 5 20.98 7.42 77.57
CA ARG A 5 20.56 8.25 76.43
C ARG A 5 19.73 7.41 75.47
N THR A 6 18.45 7.75 75.36
CA THR A 6 17.53 7.25 74.34
C THR A 6 17.90 7.83 72.96
N PRO A 7 17.87 7.03 71.88
CA PRO A 7 18.09 7.55 70.53
C PRO A 7 16.84 8.30 70.01
N PRO A 8 17.01 9.34 69.16
CA PRO A 8 15.89 10.04 68.53
C PRO A 8 15.20 9.15 67.48
N PRO A 9 13.88 9.34 67.23
CA PRO A 9 13.11 8.55 66.29
C PRO A 9 13.51 8.83 64.82
N PRO A 10 13.35 7.85 63.91
CA PRO A 10 13.66 8.03 62.49
C PRO A 10 12.66 8.99 61.80
N PRO A 11 13.11 9.75 60.78
CA PRO A 11 12.24 10.64 60.03
C PRO A 11 11.20 9.86 59.20
N ASN A 12 9.95 10.28 59.33
CA ASN A 12 8.77 9.72 58.68
C ASN A 12 8.71 10.16 57.18
N PRO A 13 8.48 9.26 56.21
CA PRO A 13 8.46 9.64 54.80
C PRO A 13 7.05 10.09 54.39
N ASN A 14 6.87 11.40 54.18
CA ASN A 14 5.64 11.92 53.54
C ASN A 14 5.89 12.17 52.04
N PRO A 15 5.13 11.53 51.13
CA PRO A 15 5.31 11.66 49.69
C PRO A 15 4.46 12.80 49.14
N SER A 16 5.00 14.02 49.08
CA SER A 16 4.42 15.11 48.27
C SER A 16 5.43 16.24 48.07
N VAL A 17 6.32 16.06 47.10
CA VAL A 17 6.96 17.20 46.42
C VAL A 17 6.81 16.95 44.92
N ILE A 18 5.79 17.58 44.35
CA ILE A 18 5.64 17.77 42.92
C ILE A 18 6.73 18.76 42.50
N GLY A 19 7.87 18.21 42.07
CA GLY A 19 8.93 18.97 41.40
C GLY A 19 8.66 18.96 39.90
N SER A 20 8.16 20.08 39.40
CA SER A 20 8.24 20.44 37.98
C SER A 20 9.70 20.46 37.55
N GLY A 21 10.12 19.40 36.86
CA GLY A 21 11.40 19.28 36.18
C GLY A 21 11.14 18.81 34.76
N ALA A 22 11.00 19.76 33.84
CA ALA A 22 11.03 19.52 32.42
C ALA A 22 12.41 18.95 32.04
N ALA A 23 12.50 17.63 31.95
CA ALA A 23 13.60 16.93 31.31
C ALA A 23 13.04 16.26 30.06
N ALA A 24 13.23 16.95 28.94
CA ALA A 24 13.15 16.35 27.62
C ALA A 24 14.28 15.32 27.52
N ASP A 25 13.98 14.03 27.70
CA ASP A 25 14.84 12.98 27.20
C ASP A 25 14.12 11.63 27.10
N GLY A 26 14.39 10.89 26.03
CA GLY A 26 14.02 9.47 25.94
C GLY A 26 13.04 9.04 24.85
N GLY A 27 12.96 9.72 23.70
CA GLY A 27 12.16 9.31 22.52
C GLY A 27 12.69 8.10 21.73
N GLY A 28 13.45 7.18 22.36
CA GLY A 28 14.21 6.13 21.68
C GLY A 28 13.58 4.72 21.67
N PHE A 29 12.82 4.35 22.71
CA PHE A 29 12.39 2.95 22.90
C PHE A 29 11.17 2.54 22.03
N GLY A 30 10.27 3.46 21.71
CA GLY A 30 9.05 3.14 20.95
C GLY A 30 9.28 2.84 19.46
N ARG A 31 10.38 3.34 18.87
CA ARG A 31 10.63 3.17 17.42
C ARG A 31 11.14 1.77 17.07
N GLY A 32 11.92 1.16 17.96
CA GLY A 32 12.41 -0.21 17.83
C GLY A 32 11.30 -1.25 18.03
N GLU A 33 10.47 -1.04 19.04
CA GLU A 33 9.30 -1.89 19.33
C GLU A 33 8.24 -1.78 18.23
N ALA A 34 7.90 -0.58 17.77
CA ALA A 34 6.98 -0.41 16.65
C ALA A 34 7.51 -1.06 15.36
N ALA A 35 8.83 -1.00 15.12
CA ALA A 35 9.45 -1.68 13.98
C ALA A 35 9.41 -3.21 14.14
N ALA A 36 9.66 -3.74 15.33
CA ALA A 36 9.53 -5.17 15.63
C ALA A 36 8.07 -5.64 15.52
N ALA A 37 7.10 -4.90 16.06
CA ALA A 37 5.68 -5.16 15.92
C ALA A 37 5.24 -5.14 14.45
N THR A 38 5.75 -4.18 13.66
CA THR A 38 5.53 -4.12 12.21
C THR A 38 6.11 -5.37 11.51
N LYS A 39 7.29 -5.86 11.91
CA LYS A 39 7.88 -7.10 11.38
C LYS A 39 7.02 -8.33 11.72
N HIS A 40 6.53 -8.44 12.95
CA HIS A 40 5.65 -9.54 13.37
C HIS A 40 4.30 -9.52 12.64
N MET A 41 3.67 -8.35 12.50
CA MET A 41 2.44 -8.19 11.73
C MET A 41 2.62 -8.52 10.24
N LEU A 42 3.74 -8.08 9.66
CA LEU A 42 4.13 -8.43 8.30
C LEU A 42 4.26 -9.95 8.16
N ALA A 43 4.98 -10.60 9.08
CA ALA A 43 5.20 -12.03 9.08
C ALA A 43 3.92 -12.83 9.20
N PHE A 44 3.09 -12.50 10.18
CA PHE A 44 1.81 -13.17 10.42
C PHE A 44 0.91 -13.11 9.18
N HIS A 45 0.73 -11.92 8.59
CA HIS A 45 -0.08 -11.77 7.40
C HIS A 45 0.50 -12.49 6.18
N PHE A 46 1.82 -12.50 6.04
CA PHE A 46 2.50 -13.14 4.92
C PHE A 46 2.45 -14.66 5.00
N LEU A 47 2.77 -15.26 6.16
CA LEU A 47 2.67 -16.70 6.39
C LEU A 47 1.24 -17.21 6.16
N ARG A 48 0.23 -16.49 6.69
CA ARG A 48 -1.18 -16.83 6.44
C ARG A 48 -1.58 -16.71 4.97
N ALA A 49 -0.90 -15.86 4.19
CA ALA A 49 -1.11 -15.77 2.76
C ALA A 49 -0.40 -16.91 1.99
N LEU A 50 0.81 -17.27 2.41
CA LEU A 50 1.58 -18.38 1.84
C LEU A 50 0.84 -19.71 1.99
N SER A 51 0.25 -20.00 3.16
CA SER A 51 -0.53 -21.23 3.35
C SER A 51 -1.70 -21.35 2.36
N ARG A 52 -2.38 -20.23 2.06
CA ARG A 52 -3.46 -20.17 1.04
C ARG A 52 -2.93 -20.32 -0.38
N ILE A 53 -1.80 -19.68 -0.70
CA ILE A 53 -1.18 -19.73 -2.02
C ILE A 53 -0.70 -21.14 -2.33
N HIS A 54 -0.09 -21.81 -1.36
CA HIS A 54 0.39 -23.17 -1.52
C HIS A 54 -0.75 -24.11 -1.96
N ARG A 55 -1.95 -23.97 -1.37
CA ARG A 55 -3.10 -24.83 -1.65
C ARG A 55 -3.87 -24.48 -2.93
N ALA A 56 -3.98 -23.19 -3.28
CA ALA A 56 -4.96 -22.73 -4.27
C ALA A 56 -4.37 -22.17 -5.58
N THR A 57 -3.04 -22.02 -5.69
CA THR A 57 -2.43 -21.37 -6.87
C THR A 57 -1.63 -22.33 -7.73
N PRO A 58 -1.83 -22.34 -9.06
CA PRO A 58 -1.01 -23.13 -9.97
C PRO A 58 0.43 -22.58 -9.97
N VAL A 59 1.40 -23.48 -10.16
CA VAL A 59 2.84 -23.19 -10.09
C VAL A 59 3.21 -21.98 -10.96
N THR A 60 2.67 -21.88 -12.18
CA THR A 60 2.91 -20.78 -13.13
C THR A 60 2.53 -19.39 -12.60
N ARG A 61 1.60 -19.30 -11.64
CA ARG A 61 1.13 -18.03 -11.05
C ARG A 61 1.60 -17.84 -9.61
N ARG A 62 2.26 -18.85 -9.03
CA ARG A 62 2.66 -18.86 -7.61
C ARG A 62 3.61 -17.70 -7.30
N THR A 63 4.68 -17.51 -8.06
CA THR A 63 5.67 -16.44 -7.86
C THR A 63 5.05 -15.04 -7.86
N ARG A 64 4.20 -14.74 -8.85
CA ARG A 64 3.50 -13.45 -8.93
C ARG A 64 2.53 -13.25 -7.77
N THR A 65 1.91 -14.32 -7.30
CA THR A 65 0.96 -14.26 -6.18
C THR A 65 1.69 -14.08 -4.85
N ILE A 66 2.82 -14.75 -4.65
CA ILE A 66 3.71 -14.56 -3.50
C ILE A 66 4.16 -13.10 -3.43
N ARG A 67 4.68 -12.54 -4.53
CA ARG A 67 5.12 -11.14 -4.59
C ARG A 67 3.99 -10.17 -4.20
N ARG A 68 2.76 -10.41 -4.70
CA ARG A 68 1.59 -9.60 -4.34
C ARG A 68 1.17 -9.76 -2.89
N ALA A 69 1.27 -10.97 -2.35
CA ALA A 69 0.99 -11.23 -0.94
C ALA A 69 2.00 -10.52 -0.03
N ALA A 70 3.28 -10.53 -0.39
CA ALA A 70 4.33 -9.81 0.35
C ALA A 70 4.01 -8.30 0.44
N TYR A 71 3.73 -7.65 -0.69
CA TYR A 71 3.33 -6.24 -0.69
C TYR A 71 2.02 -5.97 0.05
N SER A 72 1.07 -6.91 0.00
CA SER A 72 -0.20 -6.77 0.74
C SER A 72 -0.02 -6.91 2.25
N SER A 73 0.86 -7.82 2.69
CA SER A 73 1.22 -7.99 4.10
C SER A 73 1.99 -6.77 4.60
N MET A 74 2.91 -6.24 3.79
CA MET A 74 3.68 -5.03 4.09
C MET A 74 2.79 -3.81 4.25
N ALA A 75 1.84 -3.61 3.33
CA ALA A 75 0.87 -2.53 3.44
C ALA A 75 -0.02 -2.65 4.68
N ARG A 76 -0.41 -3.88 5.08
CA ARG A 76 -1.25 -4.11 6.28
C ARG A 76 -0.53 -3.92 7.59
N ALA A 77 0.76 -4.22 7.63
CA ALA A 77 1.60 -4.01 8.80
C ALA A 77 1.99 -2.54 8.96
N ALA A 78 2.09 -1.81 7.84
CA ALA A 78 2.25 -0.37 7.87
C ALA A 78 0.98 0.35 8.34
N SER A 79 1.15 1.56 8.88
CA SER A 79 0.01 2.30 9.40
C SER A 79 -0.98 2.64 8.27
N PRO A 80 -2.30 2.55 8.53
CA PRO A 80 -3.34 2.82 7.54
C PRO A 80 -3.36 4.27 7.04
N ARG A 81 -2.61 5.16 7.70
CA ARG A 81 -2.44 6.57 7.35
C ARG A 81 -1.42 6.77 6.22
N ARG A 82 -0.48 5.83 6.02
CA ARG A 82 0.53 5.92 4.95
C ARG A 82 -0.11 5.84 3.57
N ALA A 83 0.26 6.80 2.72
CA ALA A 83 -0.24 6.89 1.37
C ALA A 83 0.23 5.71 0.49
N TRP A 84 1.46 5.22 0.68
CA TRP A 84 1.98 4.05 -0.01
C TRP A 84 1.23 2.78 0.38
N SER A 85 0.83 2.64 1.65
CA SER A 85 0.00 1.52 2.10
C SER A 85 -1.37 1.54 1.44
N ARG A 86 -2.05 2.69 1.45
CA ARG A 86 -3.34 2.89 0.79
C ARG A 86 -3.26 2.65 -0.71
N ALA A 87 -2.20 3.12 -1.36
CA ALA A 87 -1.96 2.89 -2.79
C ALA A 87 -1.81 1.40 -3.11
N LEU A 88 -0.99 0.66 -2.34
CA LEU A 88 -0.82 -0.79 -2.53
C LEU A 88 -2.12 -1.57 -2.30
N LEU A 89 -2.87 -1.23 -1.24
CA LEU A 89 -4.18 -1.85 -0.97
C LEU A 89 -5.22 -1.51 -2.04
N GLY A 90 -5.22 -0.26 -2.51
CA GLY A 90 -6.04 0.19 -3.64
C GLY A 90 -5.74 -0.58 -4.91
N GLN A 91 -4.45 -0.76 -5.26
CA GLN A 91 -4.03 -1.59 -6.39
C GLN A 91 -4.47 -3.05 -6.23
N ALA A 92 -4.39 -3.61 -5.02
CA ALA A 92 -4.85 -4.97 -4.76
C ALA A 92 -6.38 -5.10 -4.96
N ARG A 93 -7.15 -4.15 -4.44
CA ARG A 93 -8.62 -4.09 -4.61
C ARG A 93 -9.00 -3.92 -6.09
N ALA A 94 -8.37 -2.99 -6.80
CA ALA A 94 -8.61 -2.74 -8.23
C ALA A 94 -8.28 -3.97 -9.10
N ARG A 95 -7.26 -4.76 -8.75
CA ARG A 95 -6.94 -6.02 -9.45
C ARG A 95 -8.01 -7.09 -9.19
N ARG A 96 -8.51 -7.20 -7.95
CA ARG A 96 -9.60 -8.14 -7.61
C ARG A 96 -10.88 -7.75 -8.33
N SER A 97 -11.26 -6.47 -8.28
CA SER A 97 -12.41 -5.94 -9.01
C SER A 97 -12.33 -6.26 -10.50
N ARG A 98 -11.20 -5.93 -11.17
CA ARG A 98 -11.00 -6.28 -12.60
C ARG A 98 -11.12 -7.78 -12.89
N THR A 99 -10.66 -8.64 -11.98
CA THR A 99 -10.77 -10.09 -12.16
C THR A 99 -12.20 -10.58 -12.03
N LEU A 100 -12.94 -10.05 -11.04
CA LEU A 100 -14.36 -10.33 -10.85
C LEU A 100 -15.19 -9.84 -12.03
N MET A 101 -14.95 -8.62 -12.50
CA MET A 101 -15.63 -8.05 -13.67
C MET A 101 -15.37 -8.86 -14.95
N ARG A 102 -14.13 -9.33 -15.17
CA ARG A 102 -13.83 -10.22 -16.30
C ARG A 102 -14.59 -11.55 -16.21
N ARG A 103 -14.70 -12.14 -15.02
CA ARG A 103 -15.47 -13.38 -14.81
C ARG A 103 -16.96 -13.16 -15.03
N ALA A 104 -17.50 -12.07 -14.49
CA ALA A 104 -18.90 -11.68 -14.70
C ALA A 104 -19.20 -11.50 -16.20
N ALA A 105 -18.33 -10.81 -16.94
CA ALA A 105 -18.48 -10.61 -18.38
C ALA A 105 -18.49 -11.94 -19.17
N VAL A 106 -17.67 -12.93 -18.77
CA VAL A 106 -17.69 -14.27 -19.38
C VAL A 106 -19.02 -14.99 -19.13
N LEU A 107 -19.54 -14.92 -17.90
CA LEU A 107 -20.83 -15.52 -17.57
C LEU A 107 -22.00 -14.85 -18.31
N VAL A 108 -21.96 -13.51 -18.46
CA VAL A 108 -22.95 -12.77 -19.28
C VAL A 108 -22.87 -13.21 -20.74
N ARG A 109 -21.67 -13.26 -21.33
CA ARG A 109 -21.50 -13.74 -22.71
C ARG A 109 -22.00 -15.18 -22.87
N ARG A 110 -21.70 -16.05 -21.92
CA ARG A 110 -22.17 -17.45 -21.96
C ARG A 110 -23.68 -17.54 -21.84
N ARG A 111 -24.32 -16.69 -21.03
CA ARG A 111 -25.79 -16.58 -20.94
C ARG A 111 -26.40 -16.09 -22.25
N VAL A 112 -25.78 -15.12 -22.92
CA VAL A 112 -26.23 -14.62 -24.23
C VAL A 112 -26.12 -15.72 -25.30
N ILE A 113 -25.03 -16.50 -25.31
CA ILE A 113 -24.83 -17.60 -26.27
C ILE A 113 -25.75 -18.80 -25.98
N ALA A 114 -26.04 -19.07 -24.71
CA ALA A 114 -26.90 -20.19 -24.30
C ALA A 114 -28.40 -19.85 -24.27
N ALA A 115 -28.78 -18.60 -24.56
CA ALA A 115 -30.18 -18.25 -24.75
C ALA A 115 -30.68 -18.93 -26.04
N PRO A 116 -31.77 -19.72 -26.01
CA PRO A 116 -32.35 -20.26 -27.23
C PRO A 116 -32.74 -19.09 -28.14
N ALA A 117 -32.48 -19.25 -29.44
CA ALA A 117 -32.71 -18.23 -30.46
C ALA A 117 -34.07 -17.55 -30.25
N PRO A 118 -34.16 -16.20 -30.27
CA PRO A 118 -35.44 -15.54 -30.25
C PRO A 118 -36.24 -16.02 -31.46
N SER A 119 -37.40 -16.62 -31.21
CA SER A 119 -38.38 -16.89 -32.25
C SER A 119 -38.57 -15.61 -33.08
N PRO A 120 -38.56 -15.68 -34.42
CA PRO A 120 -38.54 -14.51 -35.31
C PRO A 120 -39.76 -13.58 -35.17
N ALA A 121 -40.76 -13.93 -34.36
CA ALA A 121 -41.97 -13.14 -34.15
C ALA A 121 -41.78 -11.83 -33.35
N SER A 122 -40.65 -11.60 -32.67
CA SER A 122 -40.45 -10.41 -31.82
C SER A 122 -39.38 -9.42 -32.31
N ALA A 123 -38.64 -9.73 -33.38
CA ALA A 123 -37.62 -8.83 -33.93
C ALA A 123 -38.19 -7.75 -34.87
N ALA A 124 -39.45 -7.88 -35.31
CA ALA A 124 -40.09 -6.94 -36.23
C ALA A 124 -40.56 -5.62 -35.59
N ALA A 125 -40.59 -5.50 -34.26
CA ALA A 125 -41.19 -4.34 -33.59
C ALA A 125 -40.18 -3.27 -33.11
N ALA A 126 -38.87 -3.52 -33.15
CA ALA A 126 -37.86 -2.62 -32.56
C ALA A 126 -36.94 -1.93 -33.57
N ALA A 127 -37.34 -1.88 -34.85
CA ALA A 127 -36.59 -1.25 -35.93
C ALA A 127 -37.36 -0.07 -36.55
N ALA A 128 -37.81 0.88 -35.72
CA ALA A 128 -38.38 2.12 -36.22
C ALA A 128 -38.15 3.26 -35.23
N ARG A 129 -37.01 3.96 -35.36
CA ARG A 129 -36.86 5.42 -35.21
C ARG A 129 -35.39 5.79 -35.31
N GLY A 130 -34.98 6.17 -36.52
CA GLY A 130 -33.75 6.90 -36.76
C GLY A 130 -33.94 8.39 -36.48
N VAL A 131 -32.85 9.05 -36.06
CA VAL A 131 -32.65 10.49 -36.23
C VAL A 131 -31.21 10.69 -36.72
N ARG A 132 -31.07 11.31 -37.90
CA ARG A 132 -29.81 11.83 -38.45
C ARG A 132 -29.62 13.26 -37.93
N ILE A 133 -28.39 13.64 -37.62
CA ILE A 133 -27.95 15.04 -37.61
C ILE A 133 -26.70 15.16 -38.50
N ILE A 134 -26.72 16.19 -39.32
CA ILE A 134 -25.82 16.60 -40.40
C ILE A 134 -24.66 17.48 -39.88
N ALA A 135 -23.60 17.56 -40.67
CA ALA A 135 -22.30 18.18 -40.44
C ALA A 135 -22.28 19.72 -40.37
N ALA A 136 -21.24 20.29 -39.75
CA ALA A 136 -20.75 21.65 -40.06
C ALA A 136 -19.31 21.88 -39.54
N GLY A 137 -18.45 22.44 -40.40
CA GLY A 137 -17.43 23.43 -40.01
C GLY A 137 -16.00 22.94 -39.81
N GLU A 138 -15.23 22.90 -40.90
CA GLU A 138 -13.77 22.97 -40.88
C GLU A 138 -13.34 24.43 -40.68
N THR A 139 -12.42 24.69 -39.74
CA THR A 139 -11.62 25.92 -39.72
C THR A 139 -10.14 25.54 -39.76
N SER A 140 -9.49 25.96 -40.84
CA SER A 140 -8.03 26.00 -40.97
C SER A 140 -7.55 27.34 -40.44
N ALA A 141 -6.44 27.35 -39.69
CA ALA A 141 -5.24 28.14 -40.01
C ALA A 141 -4.34 28.45 -38.80
N ALA A 142 -3.06 28.16 -39.04
CA ALA A 142 -1.88 28.97 -38.70
C ALA A 142 -1.42 29.13 -37.24
N ALA A 143 -0.43 28.30 -36.91
CA ALA A 143 0.93 28.71 -36.55
C ALA A 143 1.13 29.80 -35.46
N ARG A 144 1.76 29.39 -34.36
CA ARG A 144 2.97 30.08 -33.90
C ARG A 144 3.90 29.14 -33.16
N ALA A 145 5.14 29.13 -33.66
CA ALA A 145 6.27 28.42 -33.12
C ALA A 145 6.58 28.87 -31.68
N VAL A 146 6.82 27.89 -30.81
CA VAL A 146 7.59 28.11 -29.58
C VAL A 146 8.89 27.33 -29.77
N PRO A 147 10.06 27.99 -29.88
CA PRO A 147 11.33 27.30 -29.86
C PRO A 147 11.58 26.71 -28.46
N PRO A 148 12.25 25.56 -28.36
CA PRO A 148 12.51 24.91 -27.08
C PRO A 148 13.60 25.67 -26.30
N PRO A 149 13.48 25.87 -24.98
CA PRO A 149 14.64 26.13 -24.15
C PRO A 149 15.44 24.81 -23.98
N PRO A 150 16.73 24.76 -24.35
CA PRO A 150 17.62 23.69 -23.94
C PRO A 150 18.07 23.90 -22.49
N ARG A 151 18.49 22.79 -21.84
CA ARG A 151 19.03 22.59 -20.47
C ARG A 151 17.99 21.89 -19.55
N GLN A 152 18.04 20.60 -19.23
CA GLN A 152 19.17 19.67 -19.05
C GLN A 152 18.74 18.25 -19.46
N GLN A 153 19.49 17.63 -20.36
CA GLN A 153 19.31 16.24 -20.76
C GLN A 153 19.83 15.31 -19.65
N GLY A 154 19.01 14.35 -19.23
CA GLY A 154 19.52 13.10 -18.64
C GLY A 154 18.62 12.43 -17.61
N GLU A 155 18.17 13.15 -16.59
CA GLU A 155 17.47 12.56 -15.45
C GLU A 155 16.25 13.42 -15.10
N PRO A 156 15.05 12.85 -14.91
CA PRO A 156 13.98 13.60 -14.26
C PRO A 156 14.50 14.12 -12.91
N PRO A 157 14.08 15.33 -12.46
CA PRO A 157 14.42 15.81 -11.12
C PRO A 157 14.29 14.66 -10.13
N ARG A 158 15.29 14.42 -9.28
CA ARG A 158 15.31 13.24 -8.38
C ARG A 158 14.00 13.05 -7.61
N ALA A 159 13.32 14.16 -7.29
CA ALA A 159 11.97 14.17 -6.73
C ALA A 159 10.94 13.47 -7.64
N ASP A 160 10.90 13.75 -8.93
CA ASP A 160 10.01 13.10 -9.90
C ASP A 160 10.31 11.61 -10.06
N ALA A 161 11.58 11.21 -9.96
CA ALA A 161 11.94 9.79 -9.90
C ALA A 161 11.34 9.13 -8.64
N LEU A 162 11.45 9.76 -7.47
CA LEU A 162 10.84 9.28 -6.24
C LEU A 162 9.30 9.22 -6.34
N ARG A 163 8.66 10.21 -6.94
CA ARG A 163 7.20 10.22 -7.16
C ARG A 163 6.72 9.03 -8.00
N ARG A 164 7.55 8.53 -8.92
CA ARG A 164 7.27 7.33 -9.73
C ARG A 164 7.53 6.02 -8.97
N LEU A 165 8.50 6.00 -8.07
CA LEU A 165 8.90 4.80 -7.32
C LEU A 165 8.02 4.56 -6.09
N VAL A 166 7.66 5.61 -5.36
CA VAL A 166 6.85 5.52 -4.15
C VAL A 166 5.39 5.31 -4.54
N PRO A 167 4.73 4.22 -4.11
CA PRO A 167 3.32 4.03 -4.37
C PRO A 167 2.50 5.23 -3.84
N GLY A 168 1.72 5.86 -4.71
CA GLY A 168 0.94 7.05 -4.35
C GLY A 168 1.73 8.37 -4.36
N GLY A 169 3.02 8.37 -4.70
CA GLY A 169 3.89 9.55 -4.68
C GLY A 169 3.61 10.61 -5.75
N ALA A 170 2.84 10.29 -6.80
CA ALA A 170 2.69 11.12 -8.00
C ALA A 170 2.29 12.59 -7.74
N GLY A 171 1.52 12.87 -6.68
CA GLY A 171 1.06 14.21 -6.32
C GLY A 171 1.51 14.67 -4.93
N MET A 172 2.60 14.11 -4.38
CA MET A 172 3.08 14.49 -3.05
C MET A 172 4.01 15.70 -3.08
N GLU A 173 3.87 16.57 -2.08
CA GLU A 173 4.86 17.60 -1.73
C GLU A 173 6.20 16.97 -1.35
N TYR A 174 7.30 17.70 -1.54
CA TYR A 174 8.66 17.16 -1.40
C TYR A 174 8.95 16.60 0.00
N SER A 175 8.57 17.31 1.07
CA SER A 175 8.77 16.86 2.46
C SER A 175 8.00 15.58 2.76
N SER A 176 6.70 15.55 2.42
CA SER A 176 5.86 14.35 2.58
C SER A 176 6.37 13.18 1.73
N LEU A 177 6.87 13.45 0.53
CA LEU A 177 7.46 12.43 -0.34
C LEU A 177 8.69 11.79 0.29
N LEU A 178 9.58 12.58 0.92
CA LEU A 178 10.77 12.06 1.59
C LEU A 178 10.42 11.19 2.82
N GLU A 179 9.49 11.64 3.66
CA GLU A 179 9.02 10.87 4.81
C GLU A 179 8.41 9.52 4.38
N GLU A 180 7.54 9.57 3.37
CA GLU A 180 6.87 8.40 2.82
C GLU A 180 7.89 7.44 2.16
N THR A 181 8.92 7.98 1.50
CA THR A 181 10.03 7.22 0.93
C THR A 181 10.83 6.51 2.03
N ALA A 182 11.18 7.21 3.10
CA ALA A 182 11.97 6.65 4.21
C ALA A 182 11.21 5.51 4.91
N ASP A 183 9.92 5.70 5.15
CA ASP A 183 9.07 4.65 5.71
C ASP A 183 8.90 3.48 4.75
N TYR A 184 8.69 3.74 3.45
CA TYR A 184 8.59 2.69 2.44
C TYR A 184 9.87 1.86 2.34
N LEU A 185 11.04 2.50 2.36
CA LEU A 185 12.34 1.80 2.39
C LEU A 185 12.48 0.92 3.63
N ARG A 186 12.09 1.40 4.80
CA ARG A 186 12.14 0.61 6.05
C ARG A 186 11.26 -0.63 5.93
N SER A 187 10.06 -0.48 5.38
CA SER A 187 9.14 -1.60 5.16
C SER A 187 9.66 -2.58 4.11
N LEU A 188 10.28 -2.11 3.03
CA LEU A 188 10.91 -2.96 2.02
C LEU A 188 12.05 -3.79 2.61
N ARG A 189 12.93 -3.18 3.40
CA ARG A 189 14.01 -3.89 4.10
C ARG A 189 13.45 -4.99 5.01
N ALA A 190 12.41 -4.69 5.78
CA ALA A 190 11.75 -5.69 6.62
C ALA A 190 11.14 -6.85 5.80
N GLN A 191 10.54 -6.54 4.64
CA GLN A 191 10.02 -7.55 3.72
C GLN A 191 11.12 -8.46 3.17
N VAL A 192 12.26 -7.90 2.76
CA VAL A 192 13.39 -8.68 2.24
C VAL A 192 14.00 -9.56 3.33
N GLN A 193 14.25 -9.01 4.53
CA GLN A 193 14.75 -9.77 5.67
C GLN A 193 13.86 -10.96 6.00
N LEU A 194 12.54 -10.75 5.98
CA LEU A 194 11.60 -11.83 6.21
C LEU A 194 11.67 -12.91 5.14
N MET A 195 11.72 -12.50 3.87
CA MET A 195 11.81 -13.46 2.77
C MET A 195 13.10 -14.27 2.82
N GLN A 196 14.22 -13.64 3.18
CA GLN A 196 15.49 -14.32 3.39
C GLN A 196 15.40 -15.33 4.54
N GLY A 197 14.89 -14.91 5.71
CA GLY A 197 14.75 -15.82 6.85
C GLY A 197 13.87 -17.03 6.55
N LEU A 198 12.83 -16.90 5.73
CA LEU A 198 12.06 -18.05 5.27
C LEU A 198 12.87 -18.96 4.34
N VAL A 199 13.61 -18.40 3.39
CA VAL A 199 14.47 -19.19 2.51
C VAL A 199 15.49 -19.96 3.32
N ASP A 200 16.12 -19.32 4.30
CA ASP A 200 17.11 -19.96 5.18
C ASP A 200 16.44 -21.12 5.95
N LEU A 201 15.31 -20.88 6.63
CA LEU A 201 14.57 -21.91 7.36
C LEU A 201 14.16 -23.11 6.50
N PHE A 202 13.75 -22.89 5.24
CA PHE A 202 13.38 -23.97 4.32
C PHE A 202 14.56 -24.60 3.59
N SER A 203 15.75 -23.99 3.62
CA SER A 203 16.98 -24.56 3.05
C SER A 203 17.71 -25.46 4.05
N TYR A 204 17.41 -25.34 5.34
CA TYR A 204 17.91 -26.22 6.42
C TYR A 204 17.01 -27.45 6.67
N GLN A 205 15.97 -27.67 5.86
CA GLN A 205 15.12 -28.88 5.90
C GLN A 205 15.39 -29.75 4.68
#